data_AF-A0A5M6IFZ5-F1
#
_entry.id   AF-A0A5M6IFZ5-F1
#
_cell.length_a   1.000
_cell.length_b   1.000
_cell.length_c   1.000
_cell.angle_alpha   90.00
_cell.angle_beta   90.00
_cell.angle_gamma   90.00
#
_symmetry.space_group_name_H-M   'P 1'
#
loop_
_entity.id
_entity.type
_entity.pdbx_description
1 polymer ?
#
loop_
_entity_poly.entity_id
_entity_poly.type
_entity_poly.pdbx_seq_one_letter_code
_entity_poly.pdbx_strand_id
1 'polypeptide(L)'
;MNWLSDYVRPKFRNLVGSSREVPDNLWHKCSECGHMIFHKELDKARRVCTQCGQHMRLPVKHRLAMLFDDGVYERAPTPKVAADPLKFRDVKRYTDRLKDAQARNGESDALIVASGPIEGRTVVVAAFDFDFMGGSMGMAVGESFVVAAEKAVELNAPLVAIPSSGGARMQEGILSLMQMARVTVAVDMVKDAGLPYIVILTDPTTGGVTASLAMLGDVAMAEPGAIIGFAGARVIEQTIHEKLPKGFQRSEYLLEHGMVDMVVPRDALKGTLARVIRLLTVPVGPIAHPNLPTVVANDHGEGHRETEPTGPVDDTDDPHPDVEVLASASEDDKAGRRKGDAERQSSETEAASTAADQPPPKG
;
A
#
# COMPACT_ATOMS: atom_id res chain seq x y z
N MET A 1 61.20 -10.62 -19.81
CA MET A 1 61.66 -9.34 -19.24
C MET A 1 61.35 -8.25 -20.25
N ASN A 2 60.24 -7.54 -20.07
CA ASN A 2 59.77 -6.50 -20.99
C ASN A 2 59.84 -5.15 -20.25
N TRP A 3 60.96 -4.46 -20.46
CA TRP A 3 61.46 -3.34 -19.66
C TRP A 3 60.80 -1.98 -19.98
N LEU A 4 59.74 -1.97 -20.80
CA LEU A 4 59.05 -0.76 -21.25
C LEU A 4 57.67 -0.52 -20.59
N SER A 5 57.34 -1.26 -19.53
CA SER A 5 56.04 -1.13 -18.84
C SER A 5 56.12 -0.62 -17.39
N ASP A 6 57.34 -0.44 -16.86
CA ASP A 6 57.55 -0.20 -15.42
C ASP A 6 58.10 1.19 -15.05
N TYR A 7 58.06 2.17 -15.95
CA TYR A 7 58.49 3.53 -15.59
C TYR A 7 57.54 4.60 -16.10
N VAL A 8 57.15 5.46 -15.15
CA VAL A 8 56.19 6.57 -15.25
C VAL A 8 54.73 6.19 -14.95
N ARG A 9 54.43 6.00 -13.66
CA ARG A 9 53.11 6.30 -13.10
C ARG A 9 53.05 7.79 -12.72
N PRO A 10 52.19 8.63 -13.33
CA PRO A 10 51.94 9.95 -12.78
C PRO A 10 50.89 9.85 -11.67
N LYS A 11 51.30 10.18 -10.44
CA LYS A 11 50.47 10.41 -9.26
C LYS A 11 49.57 11.66 -9.43
N PHE A 12 48.71 11.68 -10.45
CA PHE A 12 47.74 12.76 -10.70
C PHE A 12 46.29 12.28 -10.78
N ARG A 13 46.04 10.96 -10.69
CA ARG A 13 44.67 10.39 -10.75
C ARG A 13 43.86 10.51 -9.45
N ASN A 14 44.37 11.24 -8.45
CA ASN A 14 43.67 11.56 -7.20
C ASN A 14 43.23 13.05 -7.11
N LEU A 15 43.40 13.83 -8.19
CA LEU A 15 43.05 15.27 -8.21
C LEU A 15 41.91 15.63 -9.16
N VAL A 16 41.32 14.63 -9.84
CA VAL A 16 40.12 14.81 -10.67
C VAL A 16 39.06 13.87 -10.12
N GLY A 17 37.96 14.47 -9.68
CA GLY A 17 36.94 13.88 -8.81
C GLY A 17 36.48 12.47 -9.20
N SER A 18 36.12 11.72 -8.16
CA SER A 18 35.45 10.42 -8.18
C SER A 18 34.69 10.21 -9.49
N SER A 19 35.20 9.26 -10.30
CA SER A 19 34.47 8.63 -11.39
C SER A 19 33.05 8.34 -10.89
N ARG A 20 32.11 9.14 -11.35
CA ARG A 20 30.67 8.95 -11.18
C ARG A 20 30.39 7.53 -11.67
N GLU A 21 30.07 6.61 -10.76
CA GLU A 21 29.75 5.22 -11.09
C GLU A 21 28.62 5.25 -12.13
N VAL A 22 28.97 5.01 -13.39
CA VAL A 22 28.01 4.87 -14.48
C VAL A 22 27.45 3.47 -14.31
N PRO A 23 26.13 3.31 -14.10
CA PRO A 23 25.53 1.98 -14.02
C PRO A 23 25.84 1.19 -15.30
N ASP A 24 26.15 -0.10 -15.17
CA ASP A 24 26.56 -0.97 -16.28
C ASP A 24 25.53 -1.03 -17.42
N ASN A 25 24.26 -0.69 -17.15
CA ASN A 25 23.21 -0.55 -18.15
C ASN A 25 22.63 0.87 -18.15
N LEU A 26 22.99 1.65 -19.17
CA LEU A 26 22.48 3.00 -19.41
C LEU A 26 21.00 3.06 -19.85
N TRP A 27 20.44 1.90 -20.18
CA TRP A 27 19.13 1.74 -20.79
C TRP A 27 18.21 0.88 -19.92
N HIS A 28 16.95 1.29 -19.83
CA HIS A 28 15.89 0.58 -19.14
C HIS A 28 14.85 0.11 -20.17
N LYS A 29 14.53 -1.19 -20.17
CA LYS A 29 13.48 -1.75 -21.03
C LYS A 29 12.11 -1.52 -20.40
N CYS A 30 11.15 -0.96 -21.14
CA CYS A 30 9.76 -0.90 -20.70
C CYS A 30 9.17 -2.31 -20.66
N SER A 31 8.56 -2.69 -19.55
CA SER A 31 7.90 -4.00 -19.39
C SER A 31 6.66 -4.16 -20.26
N GLU A 32 6.01 -3.04 -20.63
CA GLU A 32 4.76 -3.04 -21.40
C GLU A 32 5.03 -3.05 -22.92
N CYS A 33 5.74 -2.04 -23.44
CA CYS A 33 5.95 -1.89 -24.89
C CYS A 33 7.34 -2.36 -25.38
N GLY A 34 8.22 -2.78 -24.48
CA GLY A 34 9.57 -3.24 -24.84
C GLY A 34 10.56 -2.16 -25.26
N HIS A 35 10.15 -0.88 -25.31
CA HIS A 35 11.01 0.23 -25.71
C HIS A 35 12.18 0.42 -24.74
N MET A 36 13.37 0.70 -25.27
CA MET A 36 14.58 0.97 -24.50
C MET A 36 14.69 2.47 -24.21
N ILE A 37 14.71 2.85 -22.94
CA ILE A 37 14.71 4.25 -22.50
C ILE A 37 16.01 4.55 -21.78
N PHE A 38 16.65 5.67 -22.11
CA PHE A 38 17.86 6.09 -21.41
C PHE A 38 17.53 6.54 -19.97
N HIS A 39 18.35 6.14 -18.98
CA HIS A 39 18.03 6.40 -17.56
C HIS A 39 17.77 7.88 -17.24
N LYS A 40 18.57 8.80 -17.80
CA LYS A 40 18.37 10.24 -17.56
C LYS A 40 17.06 10.77 -18.13
N GLU A 41 16.59 10.20 -19.24
CA GLU A 41 15.31 10.56 -19.84
C GLU A 41 14.16 9.99 -19.02
N LEU A 42 14.31 8.75 -18.57
CA LEU A 42 13.33 8.10 -17.73
C LEU A 42 13.16 8.82 -16.38
N ASP A 43 14.25 9.28 -15.76
CA ASP A 43 14.20 10.07 -14.53
C ASP A 43 13.52 11.43 -14.75
N LYS A 44 13.83 12.13 -15.85
CA LYS A 44 13.14 13.38 -16.24
C LYS A 44 11.64 13.16 -16.48
N ALA A 45 11.29 12.03 -17.08
CA ALA A 45 9.91 11.62 -17.30
C ALA A 45 9.25 11.01 -16.05
N ARG A 46 9.84 11.18 -14.85
CA ARG A 46 9.29 10.68 -13.57
C ARG A 46 9.02 9.18 -13.59
N ARG A 47 9.90 8.43 -14.25
CA ARG A 47 9.82 6.97 -14.48
C ARG A 47 8.52 6.55 -15.18
N VAL A 48 8.01 7.39 -16.09
CA VAL A 48 6.91 7.08 -17.01
C VAL A 48 7.49 6.78 -18.39
N CYS A 49 7.02 5.72 -19.04
CA CYS A 49 7.43 5.40 -20.40
C CYS A 49 6.97 6.51 -21.36
N THR A 50 7.91 7.12 -22.08
CA THR A 50 7.62 8.19 -23.05
C THR A 50 6.92 7.69 -24.32
N GLN A 51 6.88 6.37 -24.56
CA GLN A 51 6.23 5.76 -25.73
C GLN A 51 4.80 5.29 -25.43
N CYS A 52 4.59 4.56 -24.34
CA CYS A 52 3.27 3.97 -24.03
C CYS A 52 2.59 4.55 -22.78
N GLY A 53 3.22 5.47 -22.06
CA GLY A 53 2.66 6.06 -20.84
C GLY A 53 2.69 5.14 -19.62
N GLN A 54 3.27 3.92 -19.69
CA GLN A 54 3.35 3.03 -18.54
C GLN A 54 4.14 3.65 -17.38
N HIS A 55 3.51 3.69 -16.21
CA HIS A 55 4.15 4.08 -14.96
C HIS A 55 5.04 2.94 -14.43
N MET A 56 6.34 3.20 -14.29
CA MET A 56 7.31 2.24 -13.74
C MET A 56 7.58 2.52 -12.27
N ARG A 57 8.21 1.57 -11.56
CA ARG A 57 8.65 1.74 -10.16
C ARG A 57 9.41 3.06 -9.98
N LEU A 58 8.90 3.93 -9.11
CA LEU A 58 9.56 5.18 -8.74
C LEU A 58 10.16 5.02 -7.34
N PRO A 59 11.48 5.19 -7.16
CA PRO A 59 12.08 5.20 -5.83
C PRO A 59 11.44 6.25 -4.94
N VAL A 60 11.24 5.92 -3.66
CA VAL A 60 10.56 6.81 -2.71
C VAL A 60 11.23 8.19 -2.59
N LYS A 61 12.56 8.26 -2.67
CA LYS A 61 13.29 9.54 -2.68
C LYS A 61 12.91 10.43 -3.87
N HIS A 62 12.74 9.83 -5.05
CA HIS A 62 12.30 10.55 -6.24
C HIS A 62 10.82 10.96 -6.12
N ARG A 63 9.99 10.12 -5.48
CA ARG A 63 8.59 10.45 -5.16
C ARG A 63 8.48 11.70 -4.30
N LEU A 64 9.21 11.74 -3.17
CA LEU A 64 9.19 12.87 -2.25
C LEU A 64 9.74 14.13 -2.93
N ALA A 65 10.84 14.01 -3.68
CA ALA A 65 11.42 15.14 -4.43
C ALA A 65 10.48 15.70 -5.51
N MET A 66 9.64 14.86 -6.11
CA MET A 66 8.66 15.27 -7.11
C MET A 66 7.46 16.00 -6.49
N LEU A 67 7.06 15.65 -5.27
CA LEU A 67 5.87 16.20 -4.62
C LEU A 67 6.17 17.47 -3.83
N PHE A 68 7.22 17.47 -3.01
CA PHE A 68 7.57 18.64 -2.21
C PHE A 68 8.16 19.77 -3.08
N ASP A 69 7.97 21.01 -2.65
CA ASP A 69 8.50 22.20 -3.32
C ASP A 69 10.02 22.18 -3.28
N ASP A 70 10.63 22.31 -4.47
CA ASP A 70 12.07 22.20 -4.69
C ASP A 70 12.72 20.93 -4.12
N GLY A 71 11.90 19.89 -3.86
CA GLY A 71 12.32 18.65 -3.20
C GLY A 71 12.74 18.82 -1.74
N VAL A 72 12.30 19.89 -1.06
CA VAL A 72 12.64 20.19 0.33
C VAL A 72 11.64 19.54 1.28
N TYR A 73 12.14 18.69 2.18
CA TYR A 73 11.33 18.04 3.22
C TYR A 73 12.18 17.66 4.43
N GLU A 74 11.53 17.56 5.58
CA GLU A 74 12.09 17.01 6.81
C GLU A 74 11.59 15.58 6.99
N ARG A 75 12.50 14.65 7.34
CA ARG A 75 12.13 13.26 7.62
C ARG A 75 11.86 13.05 9.10
N ALA A 76 10.80 12.32 9.42
CA ALA A 76 10.63 11.79 10.77
C ALA A 76 11.47 10.51 10.94
N PRO A 77 12.04 10.26 12.12
CA PRO A 77 12.79 9.03 12.37
C PRO A 77 11.85 7.83 12.37
N THR A 78 12.29 6.72 11.77
CA THR A 78 11.58 5.44 11.85
C THR A 78 11.62 4.90 13.28
N PRO A 79 10.47 4.58 13.91
CA PRO A 79 10.45 4.00 15.25
C PRO A 79 11.20 2.67 15.30
N LYS A 80 11.90 2.44 16.41
CA LYS A 80 12.54 1.14 16.67
C LYS A 80 11.49 0.15 17.16
N VAL A 81 11.43 -1.00 16.49
CA VAL A 81 10.57 -2.13 16.87
C VAL A 81 11.41 -3.36 17.15
N ALA A 82 10.81 -4.39 17.76
CA ALA A 82 11.46 -5.68 17.91
C ALA A 82 11.74 -6.28 16.51
N ALA A 83 13.02 -6.53 16.20
CA ALA A 83 13.43 -6.92 14.85
C ALA A 83 12.94 -8.32 14.43
N ASP A 84 12.82 -9.26 15.37
CA ASP A 84 12.33 -10.61 15.09
C ASP A 84 11.64 -11.20 16.33
N PRO A 85 10.42 -10.74 16.66
CA PRO A 85 9.71 -11.16 17.86
C PRO A 85 9.29 -12.64 17.80
N LEU A 86 9.15 -13.21 16.60
CA LEU A 86 8.71 -14.60 16.39
C LEU A 86 9.87 -15.58 16.17
N LYS A 87 11.12 -15.10 16.11
CA LYS A 87 12.30 -15.89 15.74
C LYS A 87 12.12 -16.60 14.40
N PHE A 88 11.52 -15.90 13.43
CA PHE A 88 11.07 -16.46 12.17
C PHE A 88 12.25 -16.89 11.29
N ARG A 89 12.13 -18.08 10.71
CA ARG A 89 13.13 -18.63 9.80
C ARG A 89 12.46 -19.38 8.66
N ASP A 90 12.81 -18.99 7.44
CA ASP A 90 12.59 -19.76 6.22
C ASP A 90 13.95 -20.24 5.67
N VAL A 91 14.14 -20.22 4.34
CA VAL A 91 15.45 -20.36 3.68
C VAL A 91 16.50 -19.42 4.31
N LYS A 92 16.08 -18.22 4.73
CA LYS A 92 16.87 -17.22 5.43
C LYS A 92 16.24 -16.85 6.77
N ARG A 93 17.05 -16.44 7.75
CA ARG A 93 16.51 -15.84 8.98
C ARG A 93 15.90 -14.49 8.66
N TYR A 94 14.80 -14.14 9.34
CA TYR A 94 14.13 -12.85 9.11
C TYR A 94 15.06 -11.66 9.35
N THR A 95 15.83 -11.69 10.44
CA THR A 95 16.85 -10.67 10.76
C THR A 95 17.87 -10.45 9.65
N ASP A 96 18.26 -11.49 8.92
CA ASP A 96 19.19 -11.36 7.80
C ASP A 96 18.48 -10.82 6.54
N ARG A 97 17.18 -11.10 6.35
CA ARG A 97 16.38 -10.47 5.27
C ARG A 97 16.26 -8.96 5.52
N LEU A 98 16.02 -8.56 6.76
CA LEU A 98 15.98 -7.15 7.17
C LEU A 98 17.32 -6.46 6.91
N LYS A 99 18.44 -7.04 7.34
CA LYS A 99 19.78 -6.48 7.10
C LYS A 99 20.08 -6.29 5.62
N ASP A 100 19.74 -7.27 4.77
CA ASP A 100 19.93 -7.14 3.33
C ASP A 100 19.03 -6.06 2.72
N ALA A 101 17.77 -5.95 3.17
CA ALA A 101 16.87 -4.90 2.71
C ALA A 101 17.35 -3.51 3.13
N GLN A 102 17.82 -3.37 4.37
CA GLN A 102 18.39 -2.12 4.90
C GLN A 102 19.68 -1.74 4.18
N ALA A 103 20.57 -2.70 3.92
CA ALA A 103 21.81 -2.46 3.20
C ALA A 103 21.57 -2.05 1.74
N ARG A 104 20.57 -2.63 1.06
CA ARG A 104 20.24 -2.31 -0.34
C ARG A 104 19.54 -0.97 -0.49
N ASN A 105 18.57 -0.66 0.37
CA ASN A 105 17.73 0.53 0.23
C ASN A 105 18.29 1.75 1.00
N GLY A 106 19.11 1.52 2.02
CA GLY A 106 19.59 2.57 2.92
C GLY A 106 18.51 3.11 3.85
N GLU A 107 17.41 2.38 4.01
CA GLU A 107 16.25 2.75 4.83
C GLU A 107 16.04 1.72 5.94
N SER A 108 15.45 2.14 7.06
CA SER A 108 15.24 1.26 8.22
C SER A 108 14.11 0.26 8.01
N ASP A 109 13.05 0.68 7.32
CA ASP A 109 11.92 -0.15 6.90
C ASP A 109 11.25 0.45 5.64
N ALA A 110 10.15 -0.15 5.20
CA ALA A 110 9.44 0.14 3.96
C ALA A 110 8.57 1.40 3.97
N LEU A 111 8.49 2.16 5.07
CA LEU A 111 7.70 3.39 5.13
C LEU A 111 8.59 4.57 5.49
N ILE A 112 8.61 5.59 4.63
CA ILE A 112 9.27 6.86 4.90
C ILE A 112 8.22 7.90 5.21
N VAL A 113 8.39 8.57 6.35
CA VAL A 113 7.58 9.72 6.76
C VAL A 113 8.37 10.98 6.53
N ALA A 114 7.77 11.93 5.82
CA ALA A 114 8.35 13.23 5.53
C ALA A 114 7.31 14.34 5.63
N SER A 115 7.71 15.53 6.07
CA SER A 115 6.88 16.72 6.10
C SER A 115 7.54 17.86 5.36
N GLY A 116 6.77 18.63 4.60
CA GLY A 116 7.31 19.73 3.81
C GLY A 116 6.23 20.47 3.02
N PRO A 117 6.61 21.54 2.32
CA PRO A 117 5.69 22.31 1.50
C PRO A 117 5.31 21.59 0.21
N ILE A 118 4.02 21.52 -0.11
CA ILE A 118 3.49 21.17 -1.44
C ILE A 118 2.65 22.36 -1.92
N GLU A 119 3.15 23.07 -2.94
CA GLU A 119 2.62 24.35 -3.41
C GLU A 119 2.34 25.35 -2.27
N GLY A 120 3.33 25.48 -1.37
CA GLY A 120 3.32 26.41 -0.24
C GLY A 120 2.52 25.95 0.98
N ARG A 121 1.90 24.77 0.97
CA ARG A 121 1.18 24.22 2.13
C ARG A 121 1.99 23.12 2.80
N THR A 122 2.14 23.17 4.12
CA THR A 122 2.74 22.08 4.89
C THR A 122 1.87 20.83 4.76
N VAL A 123 2.48 19.72 4.35
CA VAL A 123 1.83 18.41 4.20
C VAL A 123 2.73 17.35 4.82
N VAL A 124 2.14 16.37 5.48
CA VAL A 124 2.83 15.17 5.93
C VAL A 124 2.57 14.04 4.92
N VAL A 125 3.64 13.38 4.47
CA VAL A 125 3.60 12.30 3.49
C VAL A 125 4.15 11.03 4.13
N ALA A 126 3.38 9.95 4.08
CA ALA A 126 3.79 8.59 4.43
C ALA A 126 3.90 7.76 3.13
N ALA A 127 5.11 7.56 2.63
CA ALA A 127 5.35 6.92 1.35
C ALA A 127 6.03 5.56 1.50
N PHE A 128 5.43 4.54 0.88
CA PHE A 128 5.98 3.18 0.88
C PHE A 128 7.12 3.04 -0.12
N ASP A 129 8.12 2.24 0.26
CA ASP A 129 9.18 1.76 -0.61
C ASP A 129 9.00 0.27 -0.90
N PHE A 130 8.55 -0.04 -2.12
CA PHE A 130 8.33 -1.43 -2.53
C PHE A 130 9.62 -2.24 -2.63
N ASP A 131 10.77 -1.59 -2.89
CA ASP A 131 12.05 -2.28 -2.99
C ASP A 131 12.53 -2.79 -1.61
N PHE A 132 11.94 -2.27 -0.53
CA PHE A 132 12.07 -2.83 0.82
C PHE A 132 11.06 -3.97 1.04
N MET A 133 11.49 -5.20 0.75
CA MET A 133 10.72 -6.42 1.03
C MET A 133 9.28 -6.38 0.48
N GLY A 134 9.10 -5.87 -0.74
CA GLY A 134 7.80 -5.76 -1.40
C GLY A 134 6.89 -4.72 -0.77
N GLY A 135 7.44 -3.75 -0.03
CA GLY A 135 6.67 -2.76 0.71
C GLY A 135 5.78 -3.37 1.79
N SER A 136 6.10 -4.59 2.25
CA SER A 136 5.23 -5.35 3.14
C SER A 136 5.04 -4.65 4.48
N MET A 137 3.81 -4.61 5.00
CA MET A 137 3.49 -3.94 6.26
C MET A 137 3.84 -4.82 7.47
N GLY A 138 4.94 -4.46 8.15
CA GLY A 138 5.34 -4.97 9.47
C GLY A 138 5.10 -3.94 10.57
N MET A 139 5.51 -4.27 11.79
CA MET A 139 5.44 -3.40 12.98
C MET A 139 6.05 -2.02 12.72
N ALA A 140 7.24 -1.95 12.11
CA ALA A 140 7.90 -0.67 11.85
C ALA A 140 7.14 0.21 10.84
N VAL A 141 6.43 -0.40 9.87
CA VAL A 141 5.55 0.33 8.94
C VAL A 141 4.35 0.88 9.69
N GLY A 142 3.70 0.05 10.52
CA GLY A 142 2.55 0.50 11.32
C GLY A 142 2.91 1.60 12.31
N GLU A 143 4.01 1.46 13.06
CA GLU A 143 4.49 2.52 13.97
C GLU A 143 4.90 3.79 13.21
N SER A 144 5.59 3.68 12.07
CA SER A 144 5.92 4.83 11.24
C SER A 144 4.65 5.55 10.75
N PHE A 145 3.59 4.82 10.41
CA PHE A 145 2.34 5.43 9.98
C PHE A 145 1.63 6.17 11.13
N VAL A 146 1.67 5.62 12.35
CA VAL A 146 1.20 6.33 13.56
C VAL A 146 1.98 7.64 13.75
N VAL A 147 3.31 7.62 13.61
CA VAL A 147 4.13 8.84 13.66
C VAL A 147 3.74 9.85 12.59
N ALA A 148 3.37 9.39 11.39
CA ALA A 148 2.89 10.29 10.33
C ALA A 148 1.57 10.97 10.72
N ALA A 149 0.63 10.22 11.28
CA ALA A 149 -0.64 10.76 11.77
C ALA A 149 -0.44 11.74 12.94
N GLU A 150 0.36 11.38 13.94
CA GLU A 150 0.72 12.26 15.05
C GLU A 150 1.37 13.55 14.57
N LYS A 151 2.32 13.47 13.63
CA LYS A 151 2.97 14.65 13.05
C LYS A 151 2.02 15.50 12.20
N ALA A 152 1.06 14.89 11.51
CA ALA A 152 0.02 15.62 10.79
C ALA A 152 -0.85 16.43 11.75
N VAL A 153 -1.27 15.82 12.86
CA VAL A 153 -2.03 16.50 13.94
C VAL A 153 -1.20 17.60 14.61
N GLU A 154 0.05 17.33 14.97
CA GLU A 154 0.97 18.29 15.58
C GLU A 154 1.17 19.54 14.70
N LEU A 155 1.36 19.32 13.40
CA LEU A 155 1.59 20.40 12.43
C LEU A 155 0.30 21.04 11.90
N ASN A 156 -0.87 20.53 12.32
CA ASN A 156 -2.17 20.89 11.77
C ASN A 156 -2.17 20.87 10.22
N ALA A 157 -1.67 19.77 9.67
CA ALA A 157 -1.38 19.59 8.25
C ALA A 157 -2.10 18.35 7.69
N PRO A 158 -2.49 18.35 6.40
CA PRO A 158 -3.02 17.15 5.74
C PRO A 158 -2.03 15.98 5.79
N LEU A 159 -2.57 14.77 5.90
CA LEU A 159 -1.81 13.53 5.76
C LEU A 159 -2.03 12.94 4.36
N VAL A 160 -0.94 12.60 3.67
CA VAL A 160 -0.96 11.93 2.37
C VAL A 160 -0.26 10.58 2.48
N ALA A 161 -0.99 9.48 2.27
CA ALA A 161 -0.40 8.15 2.18
C ALA A 161 -0.15 7.77 0.72
N ILE A 162 1.02 7.18 0.44
CA ILE A 162 1.38 6.68 -0.89
C ILE A 162 1.72 5.19 -0.76
N PRO A 163 0.71 4.32 -0.68
CA PRO A 163 0.93 2.90 -0.56
C PRO A 163 1.56 2.32 -1.84
N SER A 164 2.45 1.37 -1.62
CA SER A 164 3.09 0.53 -2.62
C SER A 164 3.52 -0.75 -1.90
N SER A 165 2.64 -1.75 -1.85
CA SER A 165 2.81 -2.92 -1.01
C SER A 165 2.23 -4.18 -1.64
N GLY A 166 2.92 -5.30 -1.44
CA GLY A 166 2.40 -6.64 -1.69
C GLY A 166 1.47 -7.17 -0.60
N GLY A 167 1.35 -6.50 0.55
CA GLY A 167 0.49 -6.91 1.66
C GLY A 167 1.18 -6.90 3.03
N ALA A 168 0.71 -7.76 3.93
CA ALA A 168 1.25 -7.88 5.29
C ALA A 168 2.61 -8.62 5.29
N ARG A 169 3.50 -8.27 6.23
CA ARG A 169 4.81 -8.93 6.36
C ARG A 169 4.69 -10.26 7.09
N MET A 170 4.61 -11.34 6.32
CA MET A 170 4.39 -12.70 6.85
C MET A 170 5.39 -13.12 7.94
N GLN A 171 6.63 -12.63 7.89
CA GLN A 171 7.67 -12.95 8.88
C GLN A 171 7.33 -12.46 10.30
N GLU A 172 6.44 -11.48 10.42
CA GLU A 172 5.95 -10.95 11.70
C GLU A 172 4.55 -11.49 12.05
N GLY A 173 3.95 -12.31 11.20
CA GLY A 173 2.71 -13.04 11.46
C GLY A 173 1.55 -12.15 11.92
N ILE A 174 0.94 -12.51 13.06
CA ILE A 174 -0.19 -11.77 13.64
C ILE A 174 0.16 -10.32 13.97
N LEU A 175 1.43 -10.01 14.26
CA LEU A 175 1.85 -8.65 14.58
C LEU A 175 1.72 -7.73 13.36
N SER A 176 1.99 -8.24 12.16
CA SER A 176 1.70 -7.54 10.91
C SER A 176 0.21 -7.34 10.68
N LEU A 177 -0.63 -8.34 10.97
CA LEU A 177 -2.08 -8.20 10.85
C LEU A 177 -2.60 -7.09 11.78
N MET A 178 -2.12 -7.04 13.03
CA MET A 178 -2.52 -6.02 14.01
C MET A 178 -2.14 -4.60 13.58
N GLN A 179 -1.20 -4.43 12.65
CA GLN A 179 -0.91 -3.10 12.11
C GLN A 179 -2.09 -2.53 11.33
N MET A 180 -2.97 -3.36 10.74
CA MET A 180 -4.19 -2.88 10.10
C MET A 180 -5.07 -2.10 11.07
N ALA A 181 -5.30 -2.65 12.28
CA ALA A 181 -6.05 -1.96 13.31
C ALA A 181 -5.33 -0.68 13.79
N ARG A 182 -4.01 -0.73 13.96
CA ARG A 182 -3.23 0.43 14.40
C ARG A 182 -3.27 1.59 13.41
N VAL A 183 -3.09 1.32 12.12
CA VAL A 183 -3.15 2.37 11.10
C VAL A 183 -4.57 2.91 10.92
N THR A 184 -5.60 2.09 11.11
CA THR A 184 -7.00 2.58 11.13
C THR A 184 -7.21 3.58 12.26
N VAL A 185 -6.79 3.27 13.48
CA VAL A 185 -6.86 4.22 14.61
C VAL A 185 -6.06 5.48 14.33
N ALA A 186 -4.90 5.37 13.69
CA ALA A 186 -4.11 6.53 13.28
C ALA A 186 -4.83 7.41 12.23
N VAL A 187 -5.58 6.82 11.31
CA VAL A 187 -6.44 7.57 10.37
C VAL A 187 -7.57 8.28 11.13
N ASP A 188 -8.20 7.60 12.08
CA ASP A 188 -9.25 8.21 12.92
C ASP A 188 -8.70 9.41 13.71
N MET A 189 -7.46 9.36 14.21
CA MET A 189 -6.82 10.51 14.86
C MET A 189 -6.71 11.75 13.95
N VAL A 190 -6.40 11.55 12.66
CA VAL A 190 -6.32 12.65 11.67
C VAL A 190 -7.72 13.20 11.38
N LYS A 191 -8.70 12.31 11.26
CA LYS A 191 -10.11 12.65 11.05
C LYS A 191 -10.69 13.43 12.23
N ASP A 192 -10.43 13.01 13.46
CA ASP A 192 -10.89 13.67 14.69
C ASP A 192 -10.29 15.07 14.85
N ALA A 193 -9.09 15.29 14.32
CA ALA A 193 -8.47 16.61 14.22
C ALA A 193 -9.06 17.49 13.11
N GLY A 194 -10.00 16.97 12.30
CA GLY A 194 -10.59 17.66 11.15
C GLY A 194 -9.61 17.90 10.00
N LEU A 195 -8.56 17.08 9.89
CA LEU A 195 -7.52 17.21 8.89
C LEU A 195 -7.78 16.25 7.71
N PRO A 196 -7.51 16.67 6.46
CA PRO A 196 -7.70 15.78 5.31
C PRO A 196 -6.70 14.63 5.30
N TYR A 197 -7.19 13.42 5.05
CA TYR A 197 -6.40 12.24 4.76
C TYR A 197 -6.58 11.83 3.30
N ILE A 198 -5.52 11.91 2.50
CA ILE A 198 -5.55 11.60 1.05
C ILE A 198 -4.68 10.39 0.78
N VAL A 199 -5.15 9.47 -0.07
CA VAL A 199 -4.36 8.32 -0.50
C VAL A 199 -4.01 8.45 -1.97
N ILE A 200 -2.75 8.16 -2.31
CA ILE A 200 -2.26 8.03 -3.69
C ILE A 200 -1.87 6.58 -3.91
N LEU A 201 -2.80 5.79 -4.44
CA LEU A 201 -2.65 4.37 -4.73
C LEU A 201 -1.67 4.18 -5.88
N THR A 202 -0.57 3.43 -5.63
CA THR A 202 0.45 3.14 -6.64
C THR A 202 0.59 1.64 -6.88
N ASP A 203 1.23 1.29 -8.00
CA ASP A 203 1.41 -0.09 -8.43
C ASP A 203 2.51 -0.82 -7.64
N PRO A 204 2.26 -1.97 -7.00
CA PRO A 204 0.97 -2.50 -6.60
C PRO A 204 0.58 -1.99 -5.20
N THR A 205 -0.72 -1.97 -4.91
CA THR A 205 -1.26 -1.79 -3.56
C THR A 205 -2.19 -2.96 -3.26
N THR A 206 -1.71 -3.94 -2.48
CA THR A 206 -2.47 -5.18 -2.23
C THR A 206 -2.56 -5.61 -0.77
N GLY A 207 -3.42 -6.60 -0.50
CA GLY A 207 -3.50 -7.29 0.78
C GLY A 207 -3.95 -6.41 1.93
N GLY A 208 -3.34 -6.59 3.11
CA GLY A 208 -3.69 -5.88 4.33
C GLY A 208 -3.53 -4.36 4.24
N VAL A 209 -2.65 -3.84 3.37
CA VAL A 209 -2.51 -2.40 3.16
C VAL A 209 -3.72 -1.84 2.42
N THR A 210 -4.20 -2.54 1.37
CA THR A 210 -5.47 -2.22 0.69
C THR A 210 -6.66 -2.29 1.62
N ALA A 211 -6.75 -3.33 2.45
CA ALA A 211 -7.86 -3.51 3.38
C ALA A 211 -7.74 -2.67 4.68
N SER A 212 -6.84 -1.68 4.72
CA SER A 212 -6.70 -0.75 5.84
C SER A 212 -6.43 0.66 5.33
N LEU A 213 -5.29 1.27 5.66
CA LEU A 213 -4.98 2.68 5.39
C LEU A 213 -5.26 3.11 3.94
N ALA A 214 -5.01 2.26 2.95
CA ALA A 214 -5.11 2.65 1.55
C ALA A 214 -6.55 2.89 1.05
N MET A 215 -7.57 2.40 1.78
CA MET A 215 -8.98 2.56 1.40
C MET A 215 -9.78 3.38 2.44
N LEU A 216 -9.07 4.12 3.31
CA LEU A 216 -9.66 4.98 4.34
C LEU A 216 -9.47 6.48 4.08
N GLY A 217 -8.94 6.86 2.92
CA GLY A 217 -8.76 8.26 2.53
C GLY A 217 -10.09 8.98 2.30
N ASP A 218 -10.15 10.26 2.64
CA ASP A 218 -11.23 11.17 2.22
C ASP A 218 -11.26 11.32 0.69
N VAL A 219 -10.08 11.23 0.06
CA VAL A 219 -9.91 11.17 -1.39
C VAL A 219 -8.89 10.09 -1.74
N ALA A 220 -9.30 9.14 -2.58
CA ALA A 220 -8.48 8.09 -3.16
C ALA A 220 -8.09 8.47 -4.60
N MET A 221 -6.84 8.90 -4.77
CA MET A 221 -6.20 9.10 -6.06
C MET A 221 -5.45 7.83 -6.45
N ALA A 222 -5.35 7.51 -7.74
CA ALA A 222 -4.52 6.41 -8.22
C ALA A 222 -3.62 6.83 -9.39
N GLU A 223 -2.45 6.20 -9.51
CA GLU A 223 -1.64 6.31 -10.73
C GLU A 223 -2.22 5.41 -11.86
N PRO A 224 -2.14 5.84 -13.14
CA PRO A 224 -2.54 5.04 -14.30
C PRO A 224 -1.97 3.63 -14.32
N GLY A 225 -2.83 2.66 -14.66
CA GLY A 225 -2.52 1.24 -14.74
C GLY A 225 -2.12 0.57 -13.42
N ALA A 226 -2.26 1.22 -12.26
CA ALA A 226 -1.83 0.64 -10.99
C ALA A 226 -2.68 -0.58 -10.60
N ILE A 227 -2.02 -1.65 -10.13
CA ILE A 227 -2.71 -2.83 -9.60
C ILE A 227 -3.10 -2.59 -8.15
N ILE A 228 -4.40 -2.60 -7.88
CA ILE A 228 -4.97 -2.32 -6.55
C ILE A 228 -6.01 -3.41 -6.24
N GLY A 229 -5.84 -4.13 -5.13
CA GLY A 229 -6.82 -5.13 -4.74
C GLY A 229 -6.47 -5.92 -3.48
N PHE A 230 -7.47 -6.51 -2.83
CA PHE A 230 -7.24 -7.26 -1.60
C PHE A 230 -6.46 -8.57 -1.85
N ALA A 231 -7.01 -9.45 -2.69
CA ALA A 231 -6.34 -10.70 -3.08
C ALA A 231 -5.68 -10.56 -4.45
N GLY A 232 -4.57 -11.27 -4.69
CA GLY A 232 -3.93 -11.25 -6.00
C GLY A 232 -4.78 -11.94 -7.06
N ALA A 233 -4.79 -11.40 -8.29
CA ALA A 233 -5.58 -11.91 -9.43
C ALA A 233 -5.47 -13.44 -9.61
N ARG A 234 -4.26 -14.00 -9.51
CA ARG A 234 -4.03 -15.45 -9.61
C ARG A 234 -4.81 -16.26 -8.57
N VAL A 235 -4.84 -15.80 -7.32
CA VAL A 235 -5.55 -16.49 -6.23
C VAL A 235 -7.06 -16.45 -6.49
N ILE A 236 -7.57 -15.33 -7.00
CA ILE A 236 -8.99 -15.18 -7.32
C ILE A 236 -9.38 -16.12 -8.45
N GLU A 237 -8.66 -16.13 -9.58
CA GLU A 237 -8.93 -17.02 -10.72
C GLU A 237 -8.94 -18.50 -10.31
N GLN A 238 -8.00 -18.89 -9.44
CA GLN A 238 -7.95 -20.26 -8.93
C GLN A 238 -9.13 -20.61 -8.02
N THR A 239 -9.70 -19.63 -7.32
CA THR A 239 -10.82 -19.84 -6.39
C THR A 239 -12.16 -19.92 -7.14
N ILE A 240 -12.37 -19.04 -8.11
CA ILE A 240 -13.65 -18.96 -8.85
C ILE A 240 -13.65 -19.84 -10.11
N HIS A 241 -12.49 -20.34 -10.55
CA HIS A 241 -12.30 -21.13 -11.77
C HIS A 241 -12.77 -20.44 -13.05
N GLU A 242 -12.68 -19.10 -13.08
CA GLU A 242 -13.04 -18.26 -14.22
C GLU A 242 -11.91 -17.28 -14.55
N LYS A 243 -11.91 -16.78 -15.79
CA LYS A 243 -10.98 -15.73 -16.21
C LYS A 243 -11.47 -14.38 -15.71
N LEU A 244 -10.55 -13.58 -15.16
CA LEU A 244 -10.91 -12.24 -14.72
C LEU A 244 -11.17 -11.30 -15.90
N PRO A 245 -12.06 -10.31 -15.72
CA PRO A 245 -12.27 -9.27 -16.73
C PRO A 245 -10.99 -8.56 -17.14
N LYS A 246 -10.95 -8.05 -18.38
CA LYS A 246 -9.83 -7.23 -18.83
C LYS A 246 -9.72 -5.99 -17.96
N GLY A 247 -8.51 -5.70 -17.48
CA GLY A 247 -8.26 -4.54 -16.63
C GLY A 247 -8.70 -4.73 -15.17
N PHE A 248 -9.15 -5.92 -14.76
CA PHE A 248 -9.46 -6.21 -13.37
C PHE A 248 -8.32 -5.75 -12.43
N GLN A 249 -8.69 -5.11 -11.32
CA GLN A 249 -7.78 -4.50 -10.34
C GLN A 249 -6.93 -3.33 -10.84
N ARG A 250 -7.09 -2.86 -12.10
CA ARG A 250 -6.41 -1.64 -12.56
C ARG A 250 -7.10 -0.40 -12.01
N SER A 251 -6.34 0.68 -11.82
CA SER A 251 -6.83 1.98 -11.39
C SER A 251 -8.07 2.46 -12.17
N GLU A 252 -8.10 2.26 -13.49
CA GLU A 252 -9.21 2.65 -14.36
C GLU A 252 -10.45 1.77 -14.10
N TYR A 253 -10.26 0.47 -13.88
CA TYR A 253 -11.33 -0.43 -13.49
C TYR A 253 -11.89 -0.05 -12.12
N LEU A 254 -11.04 0.28 -11.14
CA LEU A 254 -11.50 0.71 -9.82
C LEU A 254 -12.25 2.06 -9.87
N LEU A 255 -11.82 2.98 -10.74
CA LEU A 255 -12.53 4.23 -10.98
C LEU A 255 -13.94 3.97 -11.53
N GLU A 256 -14.08 3.09 -12.53
CA GLU A 256 -15.39 2.72 -13.10
C GLU A 256 -16.33 2.06 -12.07
N HIS A 257 -15.78 1.44 -11.02
CA HIS A 257 -16.54 0.77 -9.96
C HIS A 257 -16.66 1.60 -8.66
N GLY A 258 -16.26 2.87 -8.69
CA GLY A 258 -16.44 3.80 -7.56
C GLY A 258 -15.53 3.54 -6.35
N MET A 259 -14.41 2.83 -6.53
CA MET A 259 -13.41 2.58 -5.49
C MET A 259 -12.26 3.60 -5.48
N VAL A 260 -12.10 4.35 -6.57
CA VAL A 260 -11.07 5.38 -6.75
C VAL A 260 -11.77 6.64 -7.24
N ASP A 261 -11.44 7.80 -6.67
CA ASP A 261 -12.06 9.08 -7.04
C ASP A 261 -11.47 9.66 -8.34
N MET A 262 -10.18 9.43 -8.57
CA MET A 262 -9.49 9.93 -9.76
C MET A 262 -8.23 9.15 -10.10
N VAL A 263 -7.98 8.98 -11.39
CA VAL A 263 -6.73 8.45 -11.94
C VAL A 263 -5.90 9.61 -12.47
N VAL A 264 -4.70 9.82 -11.92
CA VAL A 264 -3.89 11.01 -12.17
C VAL A 264 -2.47 10.63 -12.59
N PRO A 265 -2.02 11.03 -13.80
CA PRO A 265 -0.67 10.78 -14.25
C PRO A 265 0.36 11.61 -13.45
N ARG A 266 1.61 11.13 -13.37
CA ARG A 266 2.65 11.68 -12.49
C ARG A 266 3.03 13.13 -12.81
N ASP A 267 2.89 13.54 -14.06
CA ASP A 267 3.12 14.90 -14.52
C ASP A 267 2.15 15.88 -13.86
N ALA A 268 0.86 15.53 -13.79
CA ALA A 268 -0.22 16.31 -13.20
C ALA A 268 -0.45 16.07 -11.69
N LEU A 269 0.21 15.07 -11.10
CA LEU A 269 -0.07 14.60 -9.74
C LEU A 269 0.12 15.70 -8.67
N LYS A 270 1.27 16.39 -8.66
CA LYS A 270 1.56 17.43 -7.66
C LYS A 270 0.50 18.54 -7.67
N GLY A 271 0.21 19.11 -8.84
CA GLY A 271 -0.77 20.18 -8.96
C GLY A 271 -2.20 19.73 -8.65
N THR A 272 -2.54 18.48 -8.95
CA THR A 272 -3.85 17.92 -8.60
C THR A 272 -3.99 17.70 -7.10
N LEU A 273 -2.98 17.09 -6.47
CA LEU A 273 -2.91 16.93 -5.02
C LEU A 273 -3.03 18.28 -4.29
N ALA A 274 -2.26 19.28 -4.74
CA ALA A 274 -2.30 20.62 -4.15
C ALA A 274 -3.68 21.29 -4.27
N ARG A 275 -4.37 21.11 -5.41
CA ARG A 275 -5.76 21.59 -5.58
C ARG A 275 -6.73 20.89 -4.63
N VAL A 276 -6.66 19.56 -4.52
CA VAL A 276 -7.51 18.79 -3.59
C VAL A 276 -7.27 19.25 -2.16
N ILE A 277 -6.01 19.31 -1.73
CA ILE A 277 -5.64 19.83 -0.40
C ILE A 277 -6.21 21.22 -0.18
N ARG A 278 -6.07 22.12 -1.17
CA ARG A 278 -6.63 23.48 -1.06
C ARG A 278 -8.14 23.45 -0.88
N LEU A 279 -8.88 22.65 -1.66
CA LEU A 279 -10.34 22.55 -1.53
C LEU A 279 -10.77 22.05 -0.15
N LEU A 280 -10.05 21.08 0.40
CA LEU A 280 -10.36 20.48 1.71
C LEU A 280 -9.87 21.30 2.92
N THR A 281 -8.95 22.25 2.70
CA THR A 281 -8.36 23.07 3.78
C THR A 281 -8.70 24.56 3.69
N VAL A 282 -9.47 24.99 2.70
CA VAL A 282 -10.01 26.35 2.67
C VAL A 282 -11.14 26.42 3.71
N PRO A 283 -11.08 27.36 4.67
CA PRO A 283 -12.19 27.59 5.58
C PRO A 283 -13.38 28.05 4.75
N VAL A 284 -14.34 27.17 4.52
CA VAL A 284 -15.68 27.58 4.14
C VAL A 284 -16.31 28.17 5.40
N GLY A 285 -16.26 29.50 5.51
CA GLY A 285 -17.25 30.18 6.34
C GLY A 285 -18.66 29.76 5.88
N PRO A 286 -19.68 29.82 6.73
CA PRO A 286 -21.03 29.43 6.35
C PRO A 286 -21.41 30.16 5.05
N ILE A 287 -21.54 29.41 3.96
CA ILE A 287 -22.03 29.97 2.71
C ILE A 287 -23.50 30.27 2.98
N ALA A 288 -23.82 31.55 3.14
CA ALA A 288 -25.19 31.98 3.15
C ALA A 288 -25.77 31.58 1.79
N HIS A 289 -26.68 30.61 1.79
CA HIS A 289 -27.47 30.25 0.63
C HIS A 289 -28.81 31.01 0.74
N PRO A 290 -28.91 32.25 0.22
CA PRO A 290 -30.11 33.07 0.38
C PRO A 290 -31.37 32.44 -0.22
N ASN A 291 -31.20 31.42 -1.07
CA ASN A 291 -32.28 30.71 -1.76
C ASN A 291 -32.53 29.29 -1.26
N LEU A 292 -31.79 28.81 -0.24
CA LEU A 292 -32.17 27.56 0.41
C LEU A 292 -33.28 27.86 1.42
N PRO A 293 -34.37 27.07 1.43
CA PRO A 293 -35.36 27.19 2.48
C PRO A 293 -34.66 27.00 3.83
N THR A 294 -34.88 27.94 4.74
CA THR A 294 -34.39 27.82 6.11
C THR A 294 -35.00 26.54 6.67
N VAL A 295 -34.16 25.59 7.09
CA VAL A 295 -34.65 24.44 7.85
C VAL A 295 -35.19 25.02 9.15
N VAL A 296 -36.50 25.20 9.20
CA VAL A 296 -37.19 25.52 10.44
C VAL A 296 -36.97 24.31 11.31
N ALA A 297 -36.25 24.47 12.42
CA ALA A 297 -36.16 23.44 13.43
C ALA A 297 -37.60 23.18 13.89
N ASN A 298 -38.22 22.14 13.35
CA ASN A 298 -39.41 21.61 13.98
C ASN A 298 -38.94 21.10 15.34
N ASP A 299 -39.47 21.74 16.37
CA ASP A 299 -39.45 21.27 17.74
C ASP A 299 -40.25 19.97 17.83
N HIS A 300 -39.72 18.92 17.20
CA HIS A 300 -40.07 17.55 17.56
C HIS A 300 -39.32 17.32 18.87
N GLY A 301 -39.96 17.75 19.96
CA GLY A 301 -39.54 17.39 21.30
C GLY A 301 -39.18 15.92 21.33
N GLU A 302 -38.10 15.60 22.05
CA GLU A 302 -37.52 14.26 22.20
C GLU A 302 -38.61 13.24 22.57
N GLY A 303 -39.23 12.66 21.55
CA GLY A 303 -40.17 11.58 21.69
C GLY A 303 -39.35 10.34 21.95
N HIS A 304 -39.08 10.06 23.23
CA HIS A 304 -38.76 8.71 23.67
C HIS A 304 -39.83 7.78 23.13
N ARG A 305 -39.48 7.01 22.09
CA ARG A 305 -40.31 5.92 21.62
C ARG A 305 -40.11 4.79 22.63
N GLU A 306 -40.90 4.80 23.69
CA GLU A 306 -41.09 3.61 24.51
C GLU A 306 -41.62 2.51 23.60
N THR A 307 -40.77 1.55 23.27
CA THR A 307 -41.22 0.30 22.66
C THR A 307 -41.88 -0.51 23.77
N GLU A 308 -43.21 -0.47 23.84
CA GLU A 308 -43.94 -1.46 24.62
C GLU A 308 -43.57 -2.88 24.12
N PRO A 309 -43.39 -3.85 25.03
CA PRO A 309 -43.06 -5.20 24.62
C PRO A 309 -44.25 -5.79 23.85
N THR A 310 -44.03 -6.07 22.57
CA THR A 310 -44.97 -6.84 21.76
C THR A 310 -45.20 -8.18 22.44
N GLY A 311 -46.47 -8.52 22.65
CA GLY A 311 -46.90 -9.77 23.29
C GLY A 311 -46.36 -11.04 22.61
N PRO A 312 -46.67 -12.23 23.15
CA PRO A 312 -46.06 -13.48 22.72
C PRO A 312 -46.32 -13.73 21.23
N VAL A 313 -45.23 -14.05 20.52
CA VAL A 313 -45.24 -14.41 19.10
C VAL A 313 -45.85 -15.81 18.96
N ASP A 314 -46.87 -15.93 18.12
CA ASP A 314 -47.53 -17.20 17.77
C ASP A 314 -46.84 -17.76 16.51
N ASP A 315 -46.02 -18.79 16.69
CA ASP A 315 -45.18 -19.42 15.64
C ASP A 315 -45.95 -20.42 14.75
N THR A 316 -47.29 -20.35 14.68
CA THR A 316 -48.09 -21.37 13.99
C THR A 316 -48.28 -21.16 12.48
N ASP A 317 -47.84 -20.03 11.91
CA ASP A 317 -48.03 -19.69 10.49
C ASP A 317 -46.78 -19.04 9.85
N ASP A 318 -45.58 -19.59 10.04
CA ASP A 318 -44.40 -19.22 9.25
C ASP A 318 -44.19 -20.21 8.08
N PRO A 319 -44.46 -19.82 6.82
CA PRO A 319 -44.25 -20.66 5.66
C PRO A 319 -42.77 -20.60 5.23
N HIS A 320 -41.87 -21.10 6.07
CA HIS A 320 -40.48 -21.30 5.69
C HIS A 320 -40.34 -22.63 4.92
N PRO A 321 -39.75 -22.66 3.71
CA PRO A 321 -39.54 -23.90 2.98
C PRO A 321 -38.52 -24.79 3.72
N ASP A 322 -38.97 -26.00 4.02
CA ASP A 322 -38.33 -27.16 4.64
C ASP A 322 -36.79 -27.15 4.71
N VAL A 323 -36.28 -26.97 5.93
CA VAL A 323 -34.95 -27.45 6.31
C VAL A 323 -35.08 -28.95 6.58
N GLU A 324 -34.59 -29.78 5.67
CA GLU A 324 -34.44 -31.22 5.92
C GLU A 324 -33.64 -31.45 7.21
N VAL A 325 -34.33 -32.06 8.18
CA VAL A 325 -33.76 -32.50 9.45
C VAL A 325 -32.75 -33.61 9.18
N LEU A 326 -31.45 -33.27 9.22
CA LEU A 326 -30.37 -34.25 9.24
C LEU A 326 -30.44 -35.05 10.55
N ALA A 327 -30.97 -36.27 10.45
CA ALA A 327 -30.93 -37.25 11.52
C ALA A 327 -29.48 -37.54 11.95
N SER A 328 -29.28 -37.59 13.26
CA SER A 328 -28.01 -37.87 13.93
C SER A 328 -27.37 -39.18 13.48
N ALA A 329 -26.18 -39.11 12.90
CA ALA A 329 -25.34 -40.29 12.67
C ALA A 329 -24.73 -40.81 13.98
N SER A 330 -24.86 -42.12 14.21
CA SER A 330 -24.34 -42.87 15.35
C SER A 330 -22.81 -42.87 15.43
N GLU A 331 -22.29 -43.08 16.65
CA GLU A 331 -20.88 -42.91 17.02
C GLU A 331 -19.85 -43.83 16.34
N ASP A 332 -20.27 -44.79 15.51
CA ASP A 332 -19.36 -45.72 14.81
C ASP A 332 -18.71 -45.13 13.54
N ASP A 333 -19.23 -44.02 13.00
CA ASP A 333 -18.76 -43.45 11.71
C ASP A 333 -17.54 -42.50 11.85
N LYS A 334 -17.17 -42.14 13.09
CA LYS A 334 -16.03 -41.23 13.37
C LYS A 334 -14.66 -41.92 13.29
N ALA A 335 -14.60 -43.25 13.32
CA ALA A 335 -13.33 -43.99 13.31
C ALA A 335 -12.73 -44.15 11.89
N GLY A 336 -13.57 -44.22 10.85
CA GLY A 336 -13.11 -44.36 9.46
C GLY A 336 -12.54 -43.07 8.86
N ARG A 337 -13.14 -41.92 9.17
CA ARG A 337 -12.74 -40.62 8.61
C ARG A 337 -11.36 -40.13 9.08
N ARG A 338 -10.94 -40.46 10.30
CA ARG A 338 -9.63 -40.06 10.85
C ARG A 338 -8.43 -40.75 10.17
N LYS A 339 -8.62 -41.90 9.50
CA LYS A 339 -7.52 -42.57 8.78
C LYS A 339 -7.27 -41.99 7.39
N GLY A 340 -8.31 -41.50 6.70
CA GLY A 340 -8.17 -40.91 5.37
C GLY A 340 -7.51 -39.54 5.35
N ASP A 341 -7.73 -38.71 6.38
CA ASP A 341 -7.15 -37.36 6.45
C ASP A 341 -5.64 -37.36 6.77
N ALA A 342 -5.14 -38.39 7.46
CA ALA A 342 -3.72 -38.52 7.80
C ALA A 342 -2.84 -38.88 6.59
N GLU A 343 -3.35 -39.68 5.64
CA GLU A 343 -2.62 -39.99 4.40
C GLU A 343 -2.64 -38.82 3.43
N ARG A 344 -3.71 -38.00 3.41
CA ARG A 344 -3.83 -36.85 2.48
C ARG A 344 -2.90 -35.69 2.86
N GLN A 345 -2.79 -35.37 4.16
CA GLN A 345 -1.87 -34.32 4.66
C GLN A 345 -0.39 -34.63 4.40
N SER A 346 -0.01 -35.93 4.35
CA SER A 346 1.38 -36.31 4.04
C SER A 346 1.80 -35.97 2.60
N SER A 347 0.86 -35.98 1.64
CA SER A 347 1.15 -35.69 0.22
C SER A 347 1.12 -34.20 -0.13
N GLU A 348 0.37 -33.38 0.61
CA GLU A 348 0.23 -31.94 0.35
C GLU A 348 1.41 -31.12 0.91
N THR A 349 2.11 -31.63 1.93
CA THR A 349 3.23 -30.91 2.57
C THR A 349 4.50 -30.91 1.70
N GLU A 350 4.69 -31.89 0.81
CA GLU A 350 5.80 -31.89 -0.16
C GLU A 350 5.54 -30.97 -1.37
N ALA A 351 4.28 -30.70 -1.73
CA ALA A 351 3.94 -29.89 -2.90
C ALA A 351 4.01 -28.37 -2.63
N ALA A 352 3.72 -27.91 -1.41
CA ALA A 352 3.71 -26.49 -1.05
C ALA A 352 5.13 -25.88 -0.90
N SER A 353 6.17 -26.71 -0.74
CA SER A 353 7.56 -26.27 -0.52
C SER A 353 8.33 -25.92 -1.80
N THR A 354 7.82 -26.22 -3.00
CA THR A 354 8.61 -26.12 -4.25
C THR A 354 8.26 -24.93 -5.14
N ALA A 355 7.27 -24.10 -4.79
CA ALA A 355 6.78 -23.02 -5.64
C ALA A 355 7.47 -21.65 -5.45
N ALA A 356 8.41 -21.52 -4.50
CA ALA A 356 9.03 -20.23 -4.15
C ALA A 356 10.48 -20.03 -4.64
N ASP A 357 11.08 -21.00 -5.35
CA ASP A 357 12.55 -20.99 -5.58
C ASP A 357 12.99 -21.36 -7.01
N GLN A 358 12.28 -20.90 -8.05
CA GLN A 358 12.78 -20.99 -9.42
C GLN A 358 13.20 -19.61 -9.97
N PRO A 359 14.44 -19.45 -10.47
CA PRO A 359 14.85 -18.22 -11.15
C PRO A 359 14.13 -18.10 -12.51
N PRO A 360 13.95 -16.88 -13.04
CA PRO A 360 13.26 -16.68 -14.31
C PRO A 360 14.00 -17.38 -15.48
N PRO A 361 13.27 -17.83 -16.51
CA PRO A 361 13.88 -18.49 -17.66
C PRO A 361 14.84 -17.52 -18.36
N LYS A 362 16.04 -18.01 -18.65
CA LYS A 362 17.03 -17.29 -19.48
C LYS A 362 16.45 -17.12 -20.88
N GLY A 363 16.15 -15.88 -21.25
CA GLY A 363 15.98 -15.42 -22.62
C GLY A 363 17.19 -14.64 -23.07
#